data_AF-A0AA39VV26-F1
#
_entry.id   AF-A0AA39VV26-F1
#
_cell.length_a   1.000
_cell.length_b   1.000
_cell.length_c   1.000
_cell.angle_alpha   90.00
_cell.angle_beta   90.00
_cell.angle_gamma   90.00
#
_symmetry.space_group_name_H-M   'P 1'
#
loop_
_entity.id
_entity.type
_entity.pdbx_description
1 polymer ?
#
loop_
_entity_poly.entity_id
_entity_poly.type
_entity_poly.pdbx_seq_one_letter_code
_entity_poly.pdbx_strand_id
1 'polypeptide(L)'
;MPTALGGAKHAIVAMDYFTKWVEAKLLVHITEENTTSFVKKNILYRLGIPNTIITDNGTQFNDKKFRELCDKYGINNYYATPAHPQTNGQTEAVNKIIKNNLKAKMAAKKGSWAKKLPQVLWVYRTTEKSSTGETPYSMAFGAEAVIPVETSFSSPRV
;
A
#
# COMPACT_ATOMS: atom_id res chain seq x y z
N MET A 1 13.82 -7.06 4.58
CA MET A 1 13.10 -8.09 5.37
C MET A 1 13.77 -9.42 5.06
N PRO A 2 13.88 -10.39 5.99
CA PRO A 2 14.36 -11.73 5.64
C PRO A 2 13.45 -12.36 4.59
N THR A 3 13.98 -13.25 3.76
CA THR A 3 13.19 -13.99 2.76
C THR A 3 11.97 -14.64 3.43
N ALA A 4 10.77 -14.34 2.94
CA ALA A 4 9.54 -14.99 3.40
C ALA A 4 9.42 -16.41 2.83
N LEU A 5 8.52 -17.20 3.44
CA LEU A 5 8.00 -18.42 2.84
C LEU A 5 7.48 -18.12 1.42
N GLY A 6 7.91 -18.90 0.44
CA GLY A 6 7.62 -18.66 -0.99
C GLY A 6 8.61 -17.76 -1.73
N GLY A 7 9.74 -17.40 -1.10
CA GLY A 7 10.85 -16.71 -1.76
C GLY A 7 10.70 -15.18 -1.86
N ALA A 8 9.57 -14.60 -1.41
CA ALA A 8 9.35 -13.16 -1.44
C ALA A 8 10.36 -12.41 -0.56
N LYS A 9 11.00 -11.38 -1.13
CA LYS A 9 12.01 -10.54 -0.44
C LYS A 9 11.60 -9.07 -0.36
N HIS A 10 10.67 -8.68 -1.22
CA HIS A 10 10.25 -7.29 -1.41
C HIS A 10 8.74 -7.15 -1.25
N ALA A 11 8.29 -5.92 -1.03
CA ALA A 11 6.89 -5.55 -1.14
C ALA A 11 6.81 -4.26 -1.95
N ILE A 12 5.87 -4.22 -2.89
CA ILE A 12 5.45 -2.99 -3.53
C ILE A 12 4.27 -2.43 -2.73
N VAL A 13 4.27 -1.12 -2.52
CA VAL A 13 3.28 -0.40 -1.71
C VAL A 13 2.83 0.81 -2.50
N ALA A 14 1.52 1.04 -2.55
CA ALA A 14 0.93 2.29 -3.02
C ALA A 14 -0.01 2.83 -1.94
N MET A 15 -0.01 4.14 -1.78
CA MET A 15 -0.92 4.84 -0.88
C MET A 15 -1.75 5.81 -1.71
N ASP A 16 -3.07 5.78 -1.52
CA ASP A 16 -3.94 6.86 -1.96
C ASP A 16 -3.76 8.07 -1.02
N TYR A 17 -3.45 9.22 -1.61
CA TYR A 17 -3.03 10.39 -0.85
C TYR A 17 -4.18 11.01 -0.05
N PHE A 18 -5.42 10.90 -0.53
CA PHE A 18 -6.59 11.51 0.09
C PHE A 18 -7.12 10.65 1.25
N THR A 19 -7.47 9.41 0.94
CA THR A 19 -8.05 8.45 1.90
C THR A 19 -7.01 7.84 2.82
N LYS A 20 -5.72 7.99 2.51
CA LYS A 20 -4.62 7.24 3.14
C LYS A 20 -4.76 5.73 2.94
N TRP A 21 -5.57 5.26 2.00
CA TRP A 21 -5.72 3.83 1.72
C TRP A 21 -4.41 3.25 1.20
N VAL A 22 -3.98 2.12 1.76
CA VAL A 22 -2.72 1.48 1.38
C VAL A 22 -2.99 0.15 0.71
N GLU A 23 -2.49 -0.04 -0.50
CA GLU A 23 -2.35 -1.33 -1.16
C GLU A 23 -0.90 -1.82 -1.07
N ALA A 24 -0.70 -3.10 -0.78
CA ALA A 24 0.64 -3.69 -0.81
C ALA A 24 0.61 -5.13 -1.32
N LYS A 25 1.67 -5.51 -2.03
CA LYS A 25 1.83 -6.86 -2.58
C LYS A 25 3.26 -7.35 -2.41
N LEU A 26 3.39 -8.63 -2.06
CA LEU A 26 4.68 -9.31 -1.93
C LEU A 26 5.29 -9.57 -3.31
N LEU A 27 6.59 -9.33 -3.43
CA LEU A 27 7.36 -9.56 -4.64
C LEU A 27 8.58 -10.45 -4.36
N VAL A 28 8.78 -11.46 -5.21
CA VAL A 28 10.02 -12.25 -5.25
C VAL A 28 11.12 -11.45 -5.91
N HIS A 29 10.81 -10.83 -7.05
CA HIS A 29 11.70 -9.94 -7.80
C HIS A 29 11.00 -8.62 -8.08
N ILE A 30 11.74 -7.51 -7.96
CA ILE A 30 11.29 -6.18 -8.40
C ILE A 30 11.50 -6.14 -9.91
N THR A 31 10.43 -6.38 -10.66
CA THR A 31 10.43 -6.30 -12.13
C THR A 31 9.36 -5.34 -12.61
N GLU A 32 9.54 -4.83 -13.81
CA GLU A 32 8.59 -3.93 -14.49
C GLU A 32 7.23 -4.61 -14.68
N GLU A 33 7.23 -5.89 -15.06
CA GLU A 33 6.00 -6.67 -15.22
C GLU A 33 5.24 -6.78 -13.89
N ASN A 34 5.94 -7.09 -12.80
CA ASN A 34 5.33 -7.18 -11.48
C ASN A 34 4.76 -5.82 -11.01
N THR A 35 5.47 -4.74 -11.31
CA THR A 35 5.09 -3.37 -10.97
C THR A 35 3.84 -2.92 -11.76
N THR A 36 3.85 -3.13 -13.06
CA THR A 36 2.73 -2.85 -13.97
C THR A 36 1.50 -3.69 -13.62
N SER A 37 1.71 -4.97 -13.31
CA SER A 37 0.65 -5.90 -12.87
C SER A 37 0.04 -5.47 -11.54
N PHE A 38 0.86 -4.98 -10.60
CA PHE A 38 0.37 -4.41 -9.35
C PHE A 38 -0.50 -3.17 -9.58
N VAL A 39 -0.06 -2.19 -10.36
CA VAL A 39 -0.87 -1.00 -10.64
C VAL A 39 -2.20 -1.37 -11.32
N LYS A 40 -2.19 -2.26 -12.31
CA LYS A 40 -3.43 -2.74 -12.95
C LYS A 40 -4.38 -3.42 -11.96
N LYS A 41 -3.91 -4.47 -11.27
CA LYS A 41 -4.78 -5.35 -10.49
C LYS A 41 -5.17 -4.77 -9.14
N ASN A 42 -4.26 -4.06 -8.48
CA ASN A 42 -4.45 -3.58 -7.12
C ASN A 42 -4.93 -2.13 -7.05
N ILE A 43 -4.68 -1.32 -8.09
CA ILE A 43 -5.10 0.09 -8.13
C ILE A 43 -6.23 0.24 -9.15
N LEU A 44 -5.95 0.10 -10.45
CA LEU A 44 -6.91 0.41 -11.51
C LEU A 44 -8.22 -0.37 -11.39
N TYR A 45 -8.14 -1.69 -11.30
CA TYR A 45 -9.33 -2.55 -11.29
C TYR A 45 -10.06 -2.57 -9.94
N ARG A 46 -9.47 -2.01 -8.89
CA ARG A 46 -10.01 -2.09 -7.53
C ARG A 46 -10.49 -0.75 -6.99
N LEU A 47 -9.74 0.31 -7.26
CA LEU A 47 -9.96 1.65 -6.74
C LEU A 47 -10.34 2.64 -7.85
N GLY A 48 -10.10 2.27 -9.11
CA GLY A 48 -10.32 3.13 -10.27
C GLY A 48 -9.02 3.73 -10.81
N ILE A 49 -9.16 4.53 -11.87
CA ILE A 49 -8.05 5.18 -12.56
C ILE A 49 -7.64 6.42 -11.77
N PRO A 50 -6.42 6.48 -11.21
CA PRO A 50 -5.95 7.67 -10.53
C PRO A 50 -5.65 8.77 -11.55
N ASN A 51 -5.92 10.03 -11.21
CA ASN A 51 -5.46 11.16 -12.02
C ASN A 51 -3.93 11.24 -12.10
N THR A 52 -3.26 10.86 -11.02
CA THR A 52 -1.82 11.01 -10.86
C THR A 52 -1.21 9.83 -10.13
N ILE A 53 -0.10 9.31 -10.63
CA ILE A 53 0.77 8.38 -9.91
C ILE A 53 2.11 9.07 -9.66
N ILE A 54 2.58 8.97 -8.42
CA ILE A 54 3.87 9.49 -8.00
C ILE A 54 4.72 8.29 -7.58
N THR A 55 5.86 8.09 -8.24
CA THR A 55 6.80 7.02 -7.92
C THR A 55 8.14 7.60 -7.49
N ASP A 56 8.96 6.80 -6.82
CA ASP A 56 10.38 7.12 -6.71
C ASP A 56 11.08 7.00 -8.09
N ASN A 57 12.33 7.43 -8.15
CA ASN A 57 13.19 7.26 -9.34
C ASN A 57 13.70 5.82 -9.52
N GLY A 58 12.99 4.81 -8.96
CA GLY A 58 13.32 3.41 -9.17
C GLY A 58 13.20 3.02 -10.65
N THR A 59 14.18 2.28 -11.16
CA THR A 59 14.23 1.88 -12.57
C THR A 59 12.99 1.10 -13.01
N GLN A 60 12.37 0.34 -12.10
CA GLN A 60 11.13 -0.39 -12.34
C GLN A 60 9.92 0.48 -12.69
N PHE A 61 9.94 1.77 -12.35
CA PHE A 61 8.90 2.74 -12.67
C PHE A 61 9.27 3.64 -13.85
N ASN A 62 10.54 3.62 -14.28
CA ASN A 62 11.04 4.39 -15.41
C ASN A 62 11.00 3.59 -16.74
N ASP A 63 10.27 2.49 -16.80
CA ASP A 63 10.18 1.64 -18.00
C ASP A 63 9.09 2.10 -18.99
N LYS A 64 9.31 1.78 -20.27
CA LYS A 64 8.39 2.04 -21.40
C LYS A 64 7.00 1.45 -21.15
N LYS A 65 6.87 0.22 -20.65
CA LYS A 65 5.54 -0.40 -20.43
C LYS A 65 4.74 0.31 -19.35
N PHE A 66 5.43 0.85 -18.33
CA PHE A 66 4.77 1.61 -17.28
C PHE A 66 4.27 2.96 -17.78
N ARG A 67 5.08 3.63 -18.62
CA ARG A 67 4.66 4.88 -19.28
C ARG A 67 3.50 4.64 -20.24
N GLU A 68 3.59 3.62 -21.09
CA GLU A 68 2.49 3.23 -22.00
C GLU A 68 1.21 2.88 -21.24
N LEU A 69 1.33 2.26 -20.05
CA LEU A 69 0.19 2.03 -19.19
C LEU A 69 -0.44 3.35 -18.74
N CYS A 70 0.38 4.28 -18.26
CA CYS A 70 -0.10 5.59 -17.79
C CYS A 70 -0.77 6.35 -18.94
N ASP A 71 -0.10 6.44 -20.09
CA ASP A 71 -0.61 7.12 -21.29
C ASP A 71 -1.95 6.52 -21.74
N LYS A 72 -2.05 5.18 -21.78
CA LYS A 72 -3.29 4.47 -22.18
C LYS A 72 -4.50 4.84 -21.32
N TYR A 73 -4.29 5.08 -20.02
CA TYR A 73 -5.36 5.40 -19.09
C TYR A 73 -5.43 6.90 -18.73
N GLY A 74 -4.63 7.75 -19.38
CA GLY A 74 -4.59 9.20 -19.11
C GLY A 74 -4.06 9.56 -17.71
N ILE A 75 -3.17 8.74 -17.15
CA ILE A 75 -2.61 8.92 -15.81
C ILE A 75 -1.39 9.85 -15.90
N ASN A 76 -1.38 10.92 -15.12
CA ASN A 76 -0.20 11.78 -14.98
C ASN A 76 0.85 11.07 -14.13
N ASN A 77 1.97 10.68 -14.72
CA ASN A 77 3.05 10.03 -14.00
C ASN A 77 4.14 11.05 -13.60
N TYR A 78 4.40 11.17 -12.29
CA TYR A 78 5.48 11.99 -11.76
C TYR A 78 6.52 11.14 -11.04
N TYR A 79 7.78 11.51 -11.23
CA TYR A 79 8.89 10.92 -10.53
C TYR A 79 9.34 11.86 -9.41
N ALA A 80 9.35 11.36 -8.18
CA ALA A 80 9.84 12.11 -7.04
C ALA A 80 11.35 12.34 -7.20
N THR A 81 11.76 13.61 -7.25
CA THR A 81 13.17 13.97 -7.27
C THR A 81 13.74 13.93 -5.85
N PRO A 82 15.05 13.66 -5.67
CA PRO A 82 15.69 13.75 -4.36
C PRO A 82 15.53 15.13 -3.69
N ALA A 83 15.31 16.18 -4.48
CA ALA A 83 15.14 17.56 -4.03
C ALA A 83 13.72 17.89 -3.52
N HIS A 84 12.72 17.01 -3.73
CA HIS A 84 11.34 17.20 -3.27
C HIS A 84 10.89 16.07 -2.32
N PRO A 85 11.46 16.00 -1.11
CA PRO A 85 11.17 14.96 -0.13
C PRO A 85 9.72 15.01 0.38
N GLN A 86 8.99 16.11 0.23
CA GLN A 86 7.57 16.18 0.61
C GLN A 86 6.69 15.26 -0.23
N THR A 87 6.99 15.15 -1.53
CA THR A 87 6.24 14.35 -2.49
C THR A 87 6.41 12.85 -2.24
N ASN A 88 7.61 12.40 -1.88
CA ASN A 88 7.86 11.00 -1.50
C ASN A 88 7.65 10.72 0.00
N GLY A 89 7.65 11.77 0.83
CA GLY A 89 7.72 11.66 2.29
C GLY A 89 6.53 10.94 2.91
N GLN A 90 5.33 11.09 2.33
CA GLN A 90 4.18 10.34 2.84
C GLN A 90 4.26 8.84 2.53
N THR A 91 4.67 8.48 1.32
CA THR A 91 4.89 7.07 0.94
C THR A 91 6.02 6.46 1.77
N GLU A 92 7.09 7.20 2.04
CA GLU A 92 8.17 6.79 2.93
C GLU A 92 7.69 6.60 4.38
N ALA A 93 6.87 7.51 4.90
CA ALA A 93 6.28 7.40 6.23
C ALA A 93 5.39 6.14 6.34
N VAL A 94 4.54 5.88 5.34
CA VAL A 94 3.73 4.66 5.27
C VAL A 94 4.61 3.42 5.17
N ASN A 95 5.63 3.42 4.33
CA ASN A 95 6.59 2.32 4.24
C ASN A 95 7.26 2.05 5.59
N LYS A 96 7.61 3.10 6.35
CA LYS A 96 8.17 2.99 7.69
C LYS A 96 7.16 2.39 8.68
N ILE A 97 5.90 2.83 8.66
CA ILE A 97 4.83 2.28 9.51
C ILE A 97 4.61 0.79 9.22
N ILE A 98 4.46 0.42 7.95
CA ILE A 98 4.26 -0.98 7.54
C ILE A 98 5.47 -1.82 7.95
N LYS A 99 6.69 -1.36 7.68
CA LYS A 99 7.93 -2.05 8.08
C LYS A 99 8.01 -2.24 9.59
N ASN A 100 7.66 -1.23 10.39
CA ASN A 100 7.70 -1.30 11.85
C ASN A 100 6.65 -2.27 12.40
N ASN A 101 5.41 -2.20 11.91
CA ASN A 101 4.34 -3.12 12.31
C ASN A 101 4.65 -4.57 11.93
N LEU A 102 5.26 -4.79 10.77
CA LEU A 102 5.74 -6.11 10.38
C LEU A 102 6.86 -6.58 11.31
N LYS A 103 7.87 -5.75 11.59
CA LYS A 103 8.96 -6.09 12.53
C LYS A 103 8.44 -6.46 13.91
N ALA A 104 7.51 -5.68 14.47
CA ALA A 104 6.89 -5.96 15.76
C ALA A 104 6.18 -7.33 15.78
N LYS A 105 5.43 -7.67 14.72
CA LYS A 105 4.78 -8.99 14.59
C LYS A 105 5.74 -10.14 14.25
N MET A 106 6.96 -9.84 13.80
CA MET A 106 7.99 -10.83 13.46
C MET A 106 8.85 -11.25 14.64
N ALA A 107 8.86 -10.51 15.76
CA ALA A 107 9.62 -10.84 16.96
C ALA A 107 9.36 -12.28 17.46
N ALA A 108 8.20 -12.87 17.10
CA ALA A 108 7.83 -14.23 17.49
C ALA A 108 8.33 -15.35 16.55
N LYS A 109 8.48 -15.15 15.22
CA LYS A 109 8.91 -16.20 14.25
C LYS A 109 9.54 -15.61 12.97
N LYS A 110 10.82 -15.92 12.70
CA LYS A 110 11.55 -15.55 11.48
C LYS A 110 10.79 -15.99 10.21
N GLY A 111 10.72 -15.13 9.19
CA GLY A 111 10.15 -15.45 7.87
C GLY A 111 8.61 -15.44 7.74
N SER A 112 7.87 -15.21 8.83
CA SER A 112 6.40 -15.21 8.84
C SER A 112 5.73 -13.94 8.29
N TRP A 113 6.53 -12.93 7.92
CA TRP A 113 6.04 -11.59 7.61
C TRP A 113 5.08 -11.52 6.43
N ALA A 114 5.29 -12.35 5.41
CA ALA A 114 4.38 -12.48 4.28
C ALA A 114 2.94 -12.85 4.72
N LYS A 115 2.82 -13.77 5.68
CA LYS A 115 1.52 -14.19 6.25
C LYS A 115 0.91 -13.11 7.15
N LYS A 116 1.73 -12.16 7.65
CA LYS A 116 1.29 -11.08 8.54
C LYS A 116 0.96 -9.79 7.80
N LEU A 117 1.39 -9.63 6.54
CA LEU A 117 1.11 -8.43 5.75
C LEU A 117 -0.38 -8.09 5.68
N PRO A 118 -1.31 -9.02 5.37
CA PRO A 118 -2.74 -8.70 5.36
C PRO A 118 -3.25 -8.19 6.70
N GLN A 119 -2.78 -8.79 7.82
CA GLN A 119 -3.15 -8.35 9.16
C GLN A 119 -2.60 -6.96 9.49
N VAL A 120 -1.39 -6.63 9.05
CA VAL A 120 -0.80 -5.29 9.23
C VAL A 120 -1.55 -4.25 8.42
N LEU A 121 -1.91 -4.57 7.17
CA LEU A 121 -2.71 -3.68 6.33
C LEU A 121 -4.10 -3.45 6.92
N TRP A 122 -4.75 -4.51 7.43
CA TRP A 122 -6.04 -4.38 8.11
C TRP A 122 -5.97 -3.41 9.28
N VAL A 123 -5.04 -3.63 10.22
CA VAL A 123 -4.85 -2.73 11.38
C VAL A 123 -4.57 -1.31 10.91
N TYR A 124 -3.72 -1.12 9.90
CA TYR A 124 -3.45 0.21 9.37
C TYR A 124 -4.74 0.90 8.86
N ARG A 125 -5.56 0.18 8.09
CA ARG A 125 -6.77 0.68 7.44
C ARG A 125 -7.91 0.97 8.42
N THR A 126 -7.96 0.29 9.56
CA THR A 126 -9.00 0.45 10.59
C THR A 126 -8.51 1.23 11.82
N THR A 127 -7.38 1.92 11.72
CA THR A 127 -6.86 2.79 12.79
C THR A 127 -6.91 4.23 12.30
N GLU A 128 -7.42 5.14 13.12
CA GLU A 128 -7.48 6.57 12.81
C GLU A 128 -6.10 7.12 12.38
N LYS A 129 -6.09 8.09 11.46
CA LYS A 129 -4.88 8.82 11.09
C LYS A 129 -4.94 10.22 11.64
N SER A 130 -3.89 10.63 12.35
CA SER A 130 -3.78 11.97 12.92
C SER A 130 -3.90 13.09 11.88
N SER A 131 -3.63 12.82 10.60
CA SER A 131 -3.78 13.79 9.52
C SER A 131 -5.23 14.02 9.08
N THR A 132 -6.13 13.07 9.31
CA THR A 132 -7.53 13.14 8.84
C THR A 132 -8.54 13.08 9.99
N GLY A 133 -8.15 12.59 11.17
CA GLY A 133 -9.09 12.28 12.26
C GLY A 133 -9.99 11.08 11.98
N GLU A 134 -9.75 10.37 10.87
CA GLU A 134 -10.60 9.33 10.31
C GLU A 134 -9.79 8.07 10.00
N THR A 135 -10.45 6.92 9.90
CA THR A 135 -9.78 5.70 9.43
C THR A 135 -9.64 5.71 7.91
N PRO A 136 -8.57 5.10 7.34
CA PRO A 136 -8.49 4.95 5.89
C PRO A 136 -9.63 4.15 5.28
N TYR A 137 -10.27 3.27 6.06
CA TYR A 137 -11.42 2.49 5.62
C TYR A 137 -12.66 3.37 5.49
N SER A 138 -13.00 4.20 6.49
CA SER A 138 -14.14 5.12 6.39
C SER A 138 -13.96 6.10 5.23
N MET A 139 -12.76 6.66 5.07
CA MET A 139 -12.44 7.57 3.98
C MET A 139 -12.57 6.92 2.59
N ALA A 140 -12.22 5.63 2.45
CA ALA A 140 -12.27 4.93 1.17
C ALA A 140 -13.66 4.39 0.81
N PHE A 141 -14.46 3.98 1.78
CA PHE A 141 -15.74 3.29 1.55
C PHE A 141 -16.97 4.02 2.10
N GLY A 142 -16.80 5.17 2.73
CA GLY A 142 -17.88 5.99 3.30
C GLY A 142 -18.47 5.45 4.60
N ALA A 143 -17.94 4.35 5.14
CA ALA A 143 -18.37 3.77 6.41
C ALA A 143 -17.22 3.05 7.08
N GLU A 144 -17.26 2.96 8.41
CA GLU A 144 -16.26 2.24 9.18
C GLU A 144 -16.26 0.74 8.86
N ALA A 145 -15.11 0.10 9.04
CA ALA A 145 -15.06 -1.36 9.06
C ALA A 145 -15.76 -1.88 10.33
N VAL A 146 -16.33 -3.09 10.26
CA VAL A 146 -16.68 -3.85 11.47
C VAL A 146 -15.42 -4.56 11.94
N ILE A 147 -14.92 -4.21 13.12
CA ILE A 147 -13.72 -4.83 13.70
C ILE A 147 -14.10 -5.94 14.70
N PRO A 148 -13.20 -6.93 14.96
CA PRO A 148 -13.55 -8.11 15.78
C PRO A 148 -14.12 -7.78 17.17
N VAL A 149 -13.67 -6.68 17.79
CA VAL A 149 -14.22 -6.27 19.08
C VAL A 149 -15.72 -5.95 19.01
N GLU A 150 -16.21 -5.36 17.91
CA GLU A 150 -17.63 -5.07 17.72
C GLU A 150 -18.48 -6.34 17.56
N THR A 151 -17.91 -7.38 16.94
CA THR A 151 -18.59 -8.68 16.81
C THR A 151 -18.75 -9.40 18.15
N SER A 152 -17.90 -9.09 19.13
CA SER A 152 -17.97 -9.66 20.48
C SER A 152 -19.01 -8.95 21.36
N PHE A 153 -19.42 -7.74 21.00
CA PHE A 153 -20.31 -6.88 21.79
C PHE A 153 -21.63 -6.57 21.07
N SER A 154 -22.28 -7.55 20.42
CA SER A 154 -23.62 -7.39 19.78
C SER A 154 -23.88 -6.00 19.20
N SER A 155 -22.89 -5.45 18.48
CA SER A 155 -22.96 -4.08 18.01
C SER A 155 -24.12 -3.97 17.02
N PRO A 156 -24.93 -2.90 17.02
CA PRO A 156 -26.03 -2.74 16.07
C PRO A 156 -25.57 -2.67 14.60
N ARG A 157 -24.26 -2.62 14.35
CA ARG A 157 -23.64 -2.70 13.03
C ARG A 157 -23.40 -4.15 12.56
N VAL A 158 -23.65 -5.16 13.40
CA VAL A 158 -23.41 -6.60 13.16
C VAL A 158 -24.71 -7.39 13.25
#